data_AF-A0A554VE47-F1
#
_entry.id   AF-A0A554VE47-F1
#
_cell.length_a   1.000
_cell.length_b   1.000
_cell.length_c   1.000
_cell.angle_alpha   90.00
_cell.angle_beta   90.00
_cell.angle_gamma   90.00
#
_symmetry.space_group_name_H-M   'P 1'
#
loop_
_entity.id
_entity.type
_entity.pdbx_description
1 polymer ?
#
loop_
_entity_poly.entity_id
_entity_poly.type
_entity_poly.pdbx_seq_one_letter_code
_entity_poly.pdbx_strand_id
1 'polypeptide(L)'
;MNLTLTNTLLLFGIFQSVVMIFLILTTRNWRQIQNKILLSILVVLGVSLLPMFLGNSGVVEQNSNLLFLPAHLSIFIFPLLFLYFKSIFVLNFKIDKSSVLHLVIPIIFWVYLVIIWFNTLGEPIAQKREVAISFYYFQIKTIHDIVLLLMVLMYTWLASQLMYNAKKERLSKDQEKFSKWLRYLLLFLVAGAILDITSLVIGEMYGYWKGSPLDELLGIPFVLLIKIYYSTRCAFS
;
A
#
# COMPACT_ATOMS: atom_id res chain seq x y z
N MET A 1 8.34 -7.36 23.57
CA MET A 1 8.24 -7.25 22.09
C MET A 1 8.36 -8.66 21.53
N ASN A 2 7.26 -9.24 21.03
CA ASN A 2 7.31 -10.58 20.43
C ASN A 2 7.65 -10.44 18.94
N LEU A 3 8.84 -10.92 18.55
CA LEU A 3 9.28 -10.96 17.16
C LEU A 3 8.63 -12.16 16.46
N THR A 4 7.47 -11.93 15.86
CA THR A 4 6.82 -12.89 14.95
C THR A 4 7.44 -12.82 13.56
N LEU A 5 7.19 -13.84 12.73
CA LEU A 5 7.60 -13.83 11.31
C LEU A 5 7.05 -12.58 10.59
N THR A 6 5.79 -12.25 10.81
CA THR A 6 5.13 -11.05 10.26
C THR A 6 5.85 -9.77 10.70
N ASN A 7 6.15 -9.61 11.99
CA ASN A 7 6.86 -8.43 12.50
C ASN A 7 8.27 -8.30 11.91
N THR A 8 8.94 -9.42 11.68
CA THR A 8 10.26 -9.47 11.07
C THR A 8 10.18 -9.04 9.60
N LEU A 9 9.22 -9.55 8.83
CA LEU A 9 9.01 -9.17 7.42
C LEU A 9 8.65 -7.68 7.29
N LEU A 10 7.79 -7.15 8.16
CA LEU A 10 7.45 -5.72 8.20
C LEU A 10 8.69 -4.86 8.49
N LEU A 11 9.50 -5.27 9.46
CA LEU A 11 10.74 -4.57 9.81
C LEU A 11 11.73 -4.58 8.62
N PHE A 12 11.87 -5.71 7.93
CA PHE A 12 12.67 -5.79 6.70
C PHE A 12 12.16 -4.84 5.62
N GLY A 13 10.84 -4.74 5.42
CA GLY A 13 10.25 -3.81 4.45
C GLY A 13 10.52 -2.34 4.79
N ILE A 14 10.39 -1.98 6.08
CA ILE A 14 10.72 -0.63 6.58
C ILE A 14 12.22 -0.36 6.39
N PHE A 15 13.08 -1.29 6.81
CA PHE A 15 14.53 -1.18 6.68
C PHE A 15 14.95 -1.03 5.21
N GLN A 16 14.42 -1.86 4.31
CA GLN A 16 14.68 -1.77 2.87
C GLN A 16 14.29 -0.40 2.32
N SER A 17 13.14 0.15 2.73
CA SER A 17 12.70 1.48 2.32
C SER A 17 13.69 2.56 2.75
N VAL A 18 14.16 2.50 4.01
CA VAL A 18 15.15 3.45 4.57
C VAL A 18 16.49 3.35 3.85
N VAL A 19 17.02 2.13 3.64
CA VAL A 19 18.28 1.90 2.93
C VAL A 19 18.19 2.44 1.50
N MET A 20 17.10 2.17 0.79
CA MET A 20 16.91 2.67 -0.58
C MET A 20 16.82 4.20 -0.64
N ILE A 21 16.12 4.84 0.31
CA ILE A 21 16.09 6.29 0.45
C ILE A 21 17.51 6.84 0.64
N PHE A 22 18.28 6.25 1.55
CA PHE A 22 19.65 6.66 1.83
C PHE A 22 20.57 6.54 0.60
N LEU A 23 20.47 5.44 -0.15
CA LEU A 23 21.23 5.22 -1.38
C LEU A 23 20.90 6.28 -2.46
N ILE A 24 19.62 6.61 -2.65
CA ILE A 24 19.21 7.64 -3.63
C ILE A 24 19.72 9.02 -3.22
N LEU A 25 19.68 9.35 -1.92
CA LEU A 25 20.19 10.62 -1.42
C LEU A 25 21.71 10.74 -1.58
N THR A 26 22.44 9.64 -1.33
CA THR A 26 23.92 9.61 -1.38
C THR A 26 24.46 9.73 -2.80
N THR A 27 23.77 9.15 -3.79
CA THR A 27 24.21 9.16 -5.20
C THR A 27 24.06 10.52 -5.91
N ARG A 28 23.64 11.59 -5.20
CA ARG A 28 23.41 12.97 -5.72
C ARG A 28 22.43 13.08 -6.90
N ASN A 29 21.86 11.97 -7.36
CA ASN A 29 20.85 11.93 -8.42
C ASN A 29 19.45 12.32 -7.93
N TRP A 30 19.27 12.63 -6.64
CA TRP A 30 17.98 13.02 -6.04
C TRP A 30 17.34 14.26 -6.68
N ARG A 31 18.12 15.09 -7.42
CA ARG A 31 17.58 16.25 -8.14
C ARG A 31 16.72 15.86 -9.35
N GLN A 32 16.94 14.67 -9.92
CA GLN A 32 16.13 14.14 -11.02
C GLN A 32 14.70 13.90 -10.55
N ILE A 33 13.73 14.27 -11.39
CA ILE A 33 12.31 14.20 -11.04
C ILE A 33 11.85 12.75 -10.81
N GLN A 34 12.39 11.79 -11.58
CA GLN A 34 12.13 10.36 -11.38
C GLN A 34 12.51 9.92 -9.96
N ASN A 35 13.68 10.35 -9.49
CA ASN A 35 14.18 9.99 -8.16
C ASN A 35 13.40 10.69 -7.04
N LYS A 36 12.91 11.92 -7.24
CA LYS A 36 12.03 12.58 -6.26
C LYS A 36 10.71 11.83 -6.07
N ILE A 37 10.12 11.35 -7.16
CA ILE A 37 8.88 10.58 -7.12
C ILE A 37 9.16 9.21 -6.50
N LEU A 38 10.25 8.54 -6.88
CA LEU A 38 10.67 7.28 -6.28
C LEU A 38 10.90 7.40 -4.77
N LEU A 39 11.58 8.46 -4.32
CA LEU A 39 11.74 8.77 -2.89
C LEU A 39 10.39 8.92 -2.20
N SER A 40 9.44 9.61 -2.82
CA SER A 40 8.09 9.79 -2.27
C SER A 40 7.36 8.45 -2.13
N ILE A 41 7.48 7.56 -3.12
CA ILE A 41 6.93 6.20 -3.07
C ILE A 41 7.56 5.40 -1.92
N LEU A 42 8.88 5.45 -1.77
CA LEU A 42 9.60 4.73 -0.71
C LEU A 42 9.23 5.24 0.69
N VAL A 43 9.06 6.55 0.86
CA VAL A 43 8.60 7.14 2.12
C VAL A 43 7.18 6.67 2.43
N VAL A 44 6.28 6.74 1.45
CA VAL A 44 4.90 6.28 1.60
C VAL A 44 4.85 4.79 1.97
N LEU A 45 5.62 3.95 1.28
CA LEU A 45 5.70 2.52 1.57
C LEU A 45 6.21 2.26 2.99
N GLY A 46 7.37 2.82 3.34
CA GLY A 46 7.97 2.62 4.67
C GLY A 46 7.06 3.08 5.80
N VAL A 47 6.43 4.25 5.66
CA VAL A 47 5.50 4.79 6.67
C VAL A 47 4.21 3.97 6.72
N SER A 48 3.70 3.48 5.59
CA SER A 48 2.49 2.64 5.55
C SER A 48 2.59 1.32 6.29
N LEU A 49 3.81 0.81 6.49
CA LEU A 49 4.07 -0.42 7.26
C LEU A 49 4.12 -0.18 8.77
N LEU A 50 4.33 1.07 9.23
CA LEU A 50 4.50 1.38 10.65
C LEU A 50 3.27 1.02 11.49
N PRO A 51 2.02 1.38 11.14
CA PRO A 51 0.87 1.05 11.97
C PRO A 51 0.72 -0.46 12.21
N MET A 52 0.92 -1.27 11.17
CA MET A 52 0.82 -2.72 11.27
C MET A 52 1.95 -3.29 12.16
N PHE A 53 3.17 -2.79 11.99
CA PHE A 53 4.30 -3.17 12.85
C PHE A 53 4.06 -2.78 14.32
N LEU A 54 3.61 -1.54 14.58
CA LEU A 54 3.35 -1.04 15.93
C LEU A 54 2.20 -1.80 16.62
N GLY A 55 1.14 -2.14 15.87
CA GLY A 55 0.03 -2.94 16.36
C GLY A 55 0.49 -4.36 16.73
N ASN A 56 1.11 -5.07 15.78
CA ASN A 56 1.51 -6.47 15.97
C ASN A 56 2.66 -6.68 16.96
N SER A 57 3.44 -5.64 17.26
CA SER A 57 4.53 -5.70 18.24
C SER A 57 4.08 -5.44 19.68
N GLY A 58 2.81 -5.06 19.88
CA GLY A 58 2.23 -4.67 21.17
C GLY A 58 2.59 -3.25 21.61
N VAL A 59 3.25 -2.46 20.76
CA VAL A 59 3.68 -1.09 21.11
C VAL A 59 2.47 -0.16 21.26
N VAL A 60 1.41 -0.39 20.48
CA VAL A 60 0.14 0.37 20.62
C VAL A 60 -0.54 0.12 21.97
N GLU A 61 -0.40 -1.08 22.56
CA GLU A 61 -0.96 -1.37 23.88
C GLU A 61 -0.23 -0.61 24.99
N GLN A 62 1.07 -0.41 24.84
CA GLN A 62 1.91 0.35 25.78
C GLN A 62 1.74 1.86 25.64
N ASN A 63 1.41 2.34 24.44
CA ASN A 63 1.19 3.75 24.16
C ASN A 63 -0.09 3.96 23.36
N SER A 64 -1.16 4.26 24.10
CA SER A 64 -2.51 4.47 23.56
C SER A 64 -2.59 5.58 22.52
N ASN A 65 -1.66 6.55 22.53
CA ASN A 65 -1.63 7.65 21.54
C ASN A 65 -1.20 7.22 20.14
N LEU A 66 -0.65 6.01 19.99
CA LEU A 66 -0.33 5.42 18.69
C LEU A 66 -1.55 4.75 18.03
N LEU A 67 -2.65 4.57 18.77
CA LEU A 67 -3.91 4.09 18.20
C LEU A 67 -4.44 5.12 17.19
N PHE A 68 -4.88 4.66 16.01
CA PHE A 68 -5.32 5.50 14.88
C PHE A 68 -4.23 6.40 14.26
N LEU A 69 -2.95 6.14 14.48
CA LEU A 69 -1.86 6.88 13.85
C LEU A 69 -2.09 7.02 12.32
N PRO A 70 -2.07 8.24 11.75
CA PRO A 70 -2.42 8.49 10.35
C PRO A 70 -1.25 8.16 9.40
N ALA A 71 -0.62 7.02 9.62
CA ALA A 71 0.49 6.51 8.82
C ALA A 71 0.05 5.47 7.78
N HIS A 72 -1.25 5.15 7.67
CA HIS A 72 -1.80 4.34 6.58
C HIS A 72 -1.81 5.11 5.25
N LEU A 73 -0.65 5.28 4.64
CA LEU A 73 -0.46 6.07 3.42
C LEU A 73 -0.61 5.27 2.12
N SER A 74 -1.09 4.02 2.18
CA SER A 74 -1.13 3.12 1.02
C SER A 74 -1.90 3.69 -0.17
N ILE A 75 -2.91 4.54 0.07
CA ILE A 75 -3.68 5.22 -0.98
C ILE A 75 -2.86 6.16 -1.86
N PHE A 76 -1.71 6.65 -1.39
CA PHE A 76 -0.80 7.46 -2.20
C PHE A 76 0.03 6.64 -3.19
N ILE A 77 0.18 5.32 -2.98
CA ILE A 77 1.10 4.48 -3.76
C ILE A 77 0.73 4.49 -5.25
N PHE A 78 -0.54 4.26 -5.57
CA PHE A 78 -1.01 4.14 -6.96
C PHE A 78 -0.88 5.44 -7.78
N PRO A 79 -1.34 6.61 -7.30
CA PRO A 79 -1.13 7.86 -8.03
C PRO A 79 0.36 8.20 -8.14
N LEU A 80 1.17 7.98 -7.10
CA LEU A 80 2.62 8.23 -7.18
C LEU A 80 3.32 7.29 -8.17
N LEU A 81 2.93 6.02 -8.21
CA LEU A 81 3.40 5.09 -9.23
C LEU A 81 3.04 5.59 -10.63
N PHE A 82 1.81 6.02 -10.87
CA PHE A 82 1.44 6.57 -12.17
C PHE A 82 2.28 7.80 -12.55
N LEU A 83 2.52 8.73 -11.61
CA LEU A 83 3.42 9.87 -11.84
C LEU A 83 4.85 9.42 -12.13
N TYR A 84 5.32 8.33 -11.50
CA TYR A 84 6.62 7.74 -11.80
C TYR A 84 6.68 7.21 -13.24
N PHE A 85 5.63 6.52 -13.71
CA PHE A 85 5.55 6.09 -15.10
C PHE A 85 5.56 7.30 -16.06
N LYS A 86 4.80 8.37 -15.77
CA LYS A 86 4.87 9.63 -16.54
C LYS A 86 6.28 10.19 -16.59
N SER A 87 7.00 10.17 -15.47
CA SER A 87 8.37 10.70 -15.39
C SER A 87 9.41 9.92 -16.22
N ILE A 88 9.12 8.66 -16.55
CA ILE A 88 9.99 7.81 -17.38
C ILE A 88 9.64 7.94 -18.86
N PHE A 89 8.34 7.93 -19.18
CA PHE A 89 7.88 7.81 -20.58
C PHE A 89 7.53 9.13 -21.25
N VAL A 90 7.23 10.20 -20.50
CA VAL A 90 6.94 11.52 -21.08
C VAL A 90 8.23 12.35 -21.17
N LEU A 91 8.56 12.79 -22.39
CA LEU A 91 9.70 13.68 -22.62
C LEU A 91 9.54 15.00 -21.86
N ASN A 92 10.61 15.43 -21.18
CA ASN A 92 10.64 16.67 -20.38
C ASN A 92 9.54 16.77 -19.32
N PHE A 93 9.13 15.65 -18.73
CA PHE A 93 8.12 15.62 -17.68
C PHE A 93 8.46 16.57 -16.52
N LYS A 94 7.48 17.39 -16.15
CA LYS A 94 7.51 18.27 -14.98
C LYS A 94 6.23 18.06 -14.19
N ILE A 95 6.33 18.21 -12.86
CA ILE A 95 5.16 18.17 -11.98
C ILE A 95 4.36 19.45 -12.22
N ASP A 96 3.19 19.31 -12.81
CA ASP A 96 2.25 20.38 -13.12
C ASP A 96 0.96 20.22 -12.30
N LYS A 97 0.01 21.15 -12.47
CA LYS A 97 -1.28 21.09 -11.77
C LYS A 97 -2.04 19.79 -12.07
N SER A 98 -2.00 19.30 -13.31
CA SER A 98 -2.64 18.03 -13.68
C SER A 98 -2.05 16.86 -12.90
N SER A 99 -0.73 16.84 -12.71
CA SER A 99 -0.05 15.80 -11.93
C SER A 99 -0.46 15.83 -10.45
N VAL A 100 -0.62 17.01 -9.87
CA VAL A 100 -1.01 17.17 -8.45
C VAL A 100 -2.47 16.76 -8.21
N LEU A 101 -3.36 16.90 -9.20
CA LEU A 101 -4.77 16.50 -9.07
C LEU A 101 -4.94 15.00 -8.72
N HIS A 102 -4.00 14.15 -9.14
CA HIS A 102 -4.01 12.73 -8.78
C HIS A 102 -3.80 12.46 -7.28
N LEU A 103 -3.32 13.45 -6.53
CA LEU A 103 -3.07 13.34 -5.09
C LEU A 103 -4.23 13.87 -4.23
N VAL A 104 -5.26 14.49 -4.83
CA VAL A 104 -6.37 15.10 -4.08
C VAL A 104 -7.12 14.07 -3.24
N ILE A 105 -7.53 12.94 -3.85
CA ILE A 105 -8.27 11.90 -3.14
C ILE A 105 -7.42 11.30 -1.99
N PRO A 106 -6.16 10.87 -2.21
CA PRO A 106 -5.27 10.44 -1.11
C PRO A 106 -5.15 11.47 0.03
N ILE A 107 -5.00 12.76 -0.31
CA ILE A 107 -4.87 13.84 0.67
C ILE A 107 -6.14 13.97 1.50
N ILE A 108 -7.32 13.90 0.90
CA ILE A 108 -8.60 13.99 1.62
C ILE A 108 -8.71 12.87 2.66
N PHE A 109 -8.44 11.62 2.29
CA PHE A 109 -8.45 10.50 3.22
C PHE A 109 -7.41 10.65 4.33
N TRP A 110 -6.21 11.10 3.98
CA TRP A 110 -5.15 11.29 4.96
C TRP A 110 -5.48 12.39 5.97
N VAL A 111 -5.94 13.56 5.51
CA VAL A 111 -6.39 14.65 6.38
C VAL A 111 -7.50 14.19 7.30
N TYR A 112 -8.45 13.40 6.79
CA TYR A 112 -9.51 12.82 7.61
C TYR A 112 -8.96 11.90 8.72
N LEU A 113 -8.01 11.02 8.41
CA LEU A 113 -7.35 10.18 9.42
C LEU A 113 -6.57 11.01 10.44
N VAL A 114 -5.92 12.09 10.01
CA VAL A 114 -5.23 13.03 10.89
C VAL A 114 -6.22 13.68 11.87
N ILE A 115 -7.38 14.10 11.40
CA ILE A 115 -8.44 14.68 12.25
C ILE A 115 -8.88 13.66 13.31
N ILE A 116 -9.16 12.41 12.93
CA ILE A 116 -9.53 11.36 13.90
C ILE A 116 -8.41 11.17 14.92
N TRP A 117 -7.17 11.03 14.46
CA TRP A 117 -6.04 10.82 15.36
C TRP A 117 -5.94 11.94 16.39
N PHE A 118 -5.96 13.22 15.95
CA PHE A 118 -5.96 14.37 16.85
C PHE A 118 -7.11 14.36 17.86
N ASN A 119 -8.33 14.02 17.44
CA ASN A 119 -9.49 13.97 18.34
C ASN A 119 -9.45 12.78 19.32
N THR A 120 -8.60 11.78 19.07
CA THR A 120 -8.39 10.65 19.97
C THR A 120 -7.12 10.79 20.82
N LEU A 121 -6.35 11.87 20.68
CA LEU A 121 -5.17 12.12 21.51
C LEU A 121 -5.60 12.47 22.95
N GLY A 122 -4.94 11.87 23.93
CA GLY A 122 -5.23 12.12 25.35
C GLY A 122 -6.42 11.32 25.91
N GLU A 123 -7.29 10.78 25.06
CA GLU A 123 -8.40 9.93 25.48
C GLU A 123 -7.92 8.56 26.03
N PRO A 124 -8.57 7.98 27.05
CA PRO A 124 -8.35 6.60 27.46
C PRO A 124 -8.67 5.61 26.33
N ILE A 125 -7.96 4.47 26.28
CA ILE A 125 -8.13 3.44 25.22
C ILE A 125 -9.60 3.03 25.01
N ALA A 126 -10.35 2.87 26.10
CA ALA A 126 -11.77 2.51 26.06
C ALA A 126 -12.64 3.55 25.32
N GLN A 127 -12.34 4.84 25.50
CA GLN A 127 -13.10 5.96 24.93
C GLN A 127 -12.63 6.32 23.50
N LYS A 128 -11.36 6.06 23.16
CA LYS A 128 -10.83 6.29 21.79
C LYS A 128 -11.67 5.61 20.71
N ARG A 129 -12.18 4.41 20.98
CA ARG A 129 -13.02 3.69 20.03
C ARG A 129 -14.38 4.37 19.84
N GLU A 130 -14.98 4.89 20.91
CA GLU A 130 -16.26 5.60 20.88
C GLU A 130 -16.13 6.90 20.08
N VAL A 131 -15.06 7.66 20.31
CA VAL A 131 -14.73 8.86 19.52
C VAL A 131 -14.54 8.48 18.05
N ALA A 132 -13.77 7.45 17.73
CA ALA A 132 -13.60 7.02 16.34
C ALA A 132 -14.94 6.61 15.67
N ILE A 133 -15.85 5.96 16.42
CA ILE A 133 -17.18 5.59 15.95
C ILE A 133 -18.04 6.84 15.71
N SER A 134 -18.00 7.85 16.58
CA SER A 134 -18.76 9.09 16.39
C SER A 134 -18.35 9.85 15.13
N PHE A 135 -17.10 9.67 14.68
CA PHE A 135 -16.62 10.18 13.40
C PHE A 135 -16.96 9.30 12.21
N TYR A 136 -17.64 8.15 12.36
CA TYR A 136 -17.88 7.18 11.27
C TYR A 136 -16.59 6.53 10.72
N TYR A 137 -15.59 6.32 11.57
CA TYR A 137 -14.29 5.73 11.16
C TYR A 137 -14.45 4.43 10.36
N PHE A 138 -15.31 3.51 10.80
CA PHE A 138 -15.48 2.22 10.14
C PHE A 138 -16.08 2.35 8.73
N GLN A 139 -17.10 3.20 8.56
CA GLN A 139 -17.72 3.47 7.27
C GLN A 139 -16.71 4.10 6.30
N ILE A 140 -15.95 5.09 6.77
CA ILE A 140 -14.92 5.73 5.95
C ILE A 140 -13.77 4.79 5.64
N LYS A 141 -13.39 3.88 6.56
CA LYS A 141 -12.40 2.84 6.29
C LYS A 141 -12.87 1.89 5.17
N THR A 142 -14.13 1.46 5.20
CA THR A 142 -14.69 0.64 4.12
C THR A 142 -14.68 1.38 2.79
N ILE A 143 -15.07 2.66 2.76
CA ILE A 143 -15.00 3.49 1.55
C ILE A 143 -13.55 3.64 1.08
N HIS A 144 -12.61 3.88 1.99
CA HIS A 144 -11.18 3.96 1.68
C HIS A 144 -10.69 2.69 0.99
N ASP A 145 -11.03 1.50 1.52
CA ASP A 145 -10.61 0.21 0.95
C ASP A 145 -11.21 0.00 -0.47
N ILE A 146 -12.46 0.38 -0.68
CA ILE A 146 -13.10 0.35 -2.02
C ILE A 146 -12.41 1.31 -2.99
N VAL A 147 -12.15 2.54 -2.55
CA VAL A 147 -11.46 3.55 -3.37
C VAL A 147 -10.04 3.09 -3.70
N LEU A 148 -9.33 2.47 -2.75
CA LEU A 148 -8.01 1.90 -2.95
C LEU A 148 -8.03 0.88 -4.08
N LEU A 149 -8.98 -0.05 -4.06
CA LEU A 149 -9.17 -1.06 -5.10
C LEU A 149 -9.43 -0.42 -6.47
N LEU A 150 -10.35 0.56 -6.54
CA LEU A 150 -10.64 1.29 -7.77
C LEU A 150 -9.41 2.04 -8.30
N MET A 151 -8.60 2.63 -7.42
CA MET A 151 -7.35 3.28 -7.78
C MET A 151 -6.34 2.30 -8.36
N VAL A 152 -6.20 1.10 -7.79
CA VAL A 152 -5.28 0.08 -8.33
C VAL A 152 -5.64 -0.21 -9.79
N LEU A 153 -6.92 -0.47 -10.06
CA LEU A 153 -7.40 -0.80 -11.39
C LEU A 153 -7.24 0.38 -12.36
N MET A 154 -7.69 1.56 -11.96
CA MET A 154 -7.62 2.78 -12.79
C MET A 154 -6.17 3.15 -13.13
N TYR A 155 -5.29 3.24 -12.14
CA TYR A 155 -3.90 3.65 -12.36
C TYR A 155 -3.09 2.58 -13.09
N THR A 156 -3.39 1.29 -12.90
CA THR A 156 -2.79 0.22 -13.70
C THR A 156 -3.20 0.36 -15.17
N TRP A 157 -4.48 0.64 -15.44
CA TRP A 157 -4.95 0.88 -16.81
C TRP A 157 -4.28 2.11 -17.43
N LEU A 158 -4.25 3.25 -16.73
CA LEU A 158 -3.61 4.48 -17.20
C LEU A 158 -2.10 4.29 -17.46
N ALA A 159 -1.39 3.60 -16.56
CA ALA A 159 0.02 3.28 -16.72
C ALA A 159 0.26 2.36 -17.93
N SER A 160 -0.62 1.38 -18.15
CA SER A 160 -0.56 0.48 -19.31
C SER A 160 -0.77 1.22 -20.63
N GLN A 161 -1.73 2.14 -20.67
CA GLN A 161 -1.98 3.00 -21.83
C GLN A 161 -0.76 3.88 -22.14
N LEU A 162 -0.17 4.49 -21.11
CA LEU A 162 1.03 5.30 -21.25
C LEU A 162 2.20 4.49 -21.83
N MET A 163 2.45 3.29 -21.27
CA MET A 163 3.50 2.40 -21.79
C MET A 163 3.25 1.96 -23.23
N TYR A 164 1.99 1.69 -23.59
CA TYR A 164 1.62 1.30 -24.95
C TYR A 164 1.86 2.42 -25.95
N ASN A 165 1.47 3.65 -25.61
CA ASN A 165 1.71 4.83 -26.44
C ASN A 165 3.21 5.14 -26.54
N ALA A 166 3.94 5.03 -25.44
CA ALA A 166 5.38 5.25 -25.41
C ALA A 166 6.17 4.22 -26.22
N LYS A 167 5.63 3.05 -26.56
CA LYS A 167 6.28 2.13 -27.51
C LYS A 167 6.20 2.58 -28.95
N LYS A 168 5.21 3.41 -29.30
CA LYS A 168 5.04 3.95 -30.66
C LYS A 168 6.09 5.03 -30.94
N GLU A 169 6.47 5.76 -29.90
CA GLU A 169 7.57 6.71 -29.91
C GLU A 169 8.86 5.93 -29.59
N ARG A 170 9.85 5.88 -30.48
CA ARG A 170 11.07 5.05 -30.26
C ARG A 170 11.70 5.32 -28.88
N LEU A 171 11.64 4.32 -28.00
CA LEU A 171 12.19 4.40 -26.63
C LEU A 171 13.73 4.45 -26.66
N SER A 172 14.32 5.11 -25.67
CA SER A 172 15.76 4.98 -25.42
C SER A 172 16.10 3.60 -24.85
N LYS A 173 17.37 3.16 -25.00
CA LYS A 173 17.84 1.86 -24.47
C LYS A 173 17.59 1.71 -22.95
N ASP A 174 17.72 2.80 -22.20
CA ASP A 174 17.45 2.80 -20.76
C ASP A 174 15.96 2.64 -20.47
N GLN A 175 15.09 3.36 -21.21
CA GLN A 175 13.63 3.23 -21.08
C GLN A 175 13.14 1.82 -21.42
N GLU A 176 13.73 1.14 -22.41
CA GLU A 176 13.40 -0.25 -22.73
C GLU A 176 13.74 -1.20 -21.57
N LYS A 177 14.88 -1.02 -20.92
CA LYS A 177 15.27 -1.82 -19.74
C LYS A 177 14.29 -1.60 -18.59
N PHE A 178 13.93 -0.36 -18.28
CA PHE A 178 12.95 -0.04 -17.24
C PHE A 178 11.54 -0.55 -17.59
N SER A 179 11.15 -0.51 -18.86
CA SER A 179 9.83 -0.95 -19.33
C SER A 179 9.53 -2.41 -19.01
N LYS A 180 10.52 -3.30 -19.09
CA LYS A 180 10.35 -4.72 -18.68
C LYS A 180 10.00 -4.84 -17.20
N TRP A 181 10.75 -4.17 -16.33
CA TRP A 181 10.50 -4.19 -14.89
C TRP A 181 9.14 -3.58 -14.54
N LEU A 182 8.78 -2.45 -15.15
CA LEU A 182 7.49 -1.79 -14.94
C LEU A 182 6.31 -2.66 -15.37
N ARG A 183 6.47 -3.47 -16.43
CA ARG A 183 5.43 -4.41 -16.86
C ARG A 183 5.19 -5.50 -15.83
N TYR A 184 6.25 -6.05 -15.23
CA TYR A 184 6.11 -7.02 -14.14
C TYR A 184 5.45 -6.38 -12.92
N LEU A 185 5.83 -5.15 -12.58
CA LEU A 185 5.18 -4.41 -11.50
C LEU A 185 3.67 -4.28 -11.72
N LEU A 186 3.23 -3.88 -12.92
CA LEU A 186 1.80 -3.80 -13.25
C LEU A 186 1.09 -5.15 -13.15
N LEU A 187 1.73 -6.23 -13.63
CA LEU A 187 1.18 -7.58 -13.51
C LEU A 187 1.01 -8.00 -12.04
N PHE A 188 1.99 -7.72 -11.19
CA PHE A 188 1.89 -8.01 -9.76
C PHE A 188 0.84 -7.16 -9.06
N LEU A 189 0.65 -5.90 -9.45
CA LEU A 189 -0.43 -5.05 -8.93
C LEU A 189 -1.81 -5.60 -9.28
N VAL A 190 -2.01 -6.05 -10.53
CA VAL A 190 -3.28 -6.69 -10.95
C VAL A 190 -3.49 -8.01 -10.24
N ALA A 191 -2.45 -8.85 -10.14
CA ALA A 191 -2.54 -10.11 -9.41
C ALA A 191 -2.90 -9.89 -7.94
N GLY A 192 -2.30 -8.88 -7.29
CA GLY A 192 -2.65 -8.46 -5.93
C GLY A 192 -4.11 -8.03 -5.81
N ALA A 193 -4.60 -7.17 -6.72
CA ALA A 193 -6.00 -6.76 -6.73
C ALA A 193 -6.97 -7.93 -6.92
N ILE A 194 -6.64 -8.91 -7.77
CA ILE A 194 -7.43 -10.13 -7.96
C ILE A 194 -7.46 -10.96 -6.68
N LEU A 195 -6.31 -11.10 -6.00
CA LEU A 195 -6.24 -11.81 -4.72
C LEU A 195 -7.08 -11.12 -3.65
N ASP A 196 -7.02 -9.80 -3.55
CA ASP A 196 -7.85 -9.02 -2.62
C ASP A 196 -9.34 -9.20 -2.89
N ILE A 197 -9.78 -9.07 -4.15
CA ILE A 197 -11.19 -9.31 -4.54
C ILE A 197 -11.61 -10.74 -4.20
N THR A 198 -10.77 -11.71 -4.54
CA THR A 198 -11.04 -13.13 -4.27
C THR A 198 -11.18 -13.37 -2.77
N SER A 199 -10.31 -12.75 -1.95
CA SER A 199 -10.39 -12.85 -0.49
C SER A 199 -11.68 -12.26 0.07
N LEU A 200 -12.17 -11.16 -0.52
CA LEU A 200 -13.40 -10.49 -0.10
C LEU A 200 -14.63 -11.35 -0.43
N VAL A 201 -14.72 -11.87 -1.66
CA VAL A 201 -15.83 -12.71 -2.12
C VAL A 201 -15.87 -14.05 -1.36
N ILE A 202 -14.72 -14.70 -1.17
CA ILE A 202 -14.63 -15.93 -0.37
C ILE A 202 -14.97 -15.65 1.10
N GLY A 203 -14.52 -14.52 1.66
CA GLY A 203 -14.85 -14.12 3.02
C GLY A 203 -16.36 -14.02 3.25
N GLU A 204 -17.08 -13.37 2.33
CA GLU A 204 -18.54 -13.26 2.39
C GLU A 204 -19.27 -14.59 2.17
N MET A 205 -18.89 -15.39 1.17
CA MET A 205 -19.57 -16.65 0.86
C MET A 205 -19.46 -17.71 1.96
N TYR A 206 -18.37 -17.70 2.74
CA TYR A 206 -18.14 -18.68 3.79
C TYR A 206 -18.41 -18.14 5.21
N GLY A 207 -18.98 -16.94 5.34
CA GLY A 207 -19.31 -16.33 6.63
C GLY A 207 -18.10 -15.96 7.49
N TYR A 208 -16.93 -15.78 6.87
CA TYR A 208 -15.70 -15.44 7.57
C TYR A 208 -15.58 -13.93 7.75
N TRP A 209 -15.76 -13.46 8.99
CA TRP A 209 -15.29 -12.15 9.39
C TRP A 209 -13.77 -12.13 9.53
N LYS A 210 -13.15 -11.05 9.02
CA LYS A 210 -11.79 -10.59 9.37
C LYS A 210 -11.56 -10.76 10.87
N GLY A 211 -10.69 -11.69 11.27
CA GLY A 211 -10.29 -11.81 12.68
C GLY A 211 -9.98 -13.23 13.16
N SER A 212 -9.43 -14.12 12.33
CA SER A 212 -8.69 -15.25 12.92
C SER A 212 -7.33 -14.73 13.38
N PRO A 213 -6.98 -14.85 14.68
CA PRO A 213 -5.65 -14.49 15.19
C PRO A 213 -4.51 -15.23 14.47
N LEU A 214 -4.81 -16.34 13.79
CA LEU A 214 -3.86 -17.13 13.00
C LEU A 214 -3.58 -16.54 11.61
N ASP A 215 -4.52 -15.77 11.04
CA ASP A 215 -4.32 -15.11 9.73
C ASP A 215 -3.45 -13.84 9.88
N GLU A 216 -3.55 -13.14 11.01
CA GLU A 216 -2.60 -12.07 11.39
C GLU A 216 -1.20 -12.62 11.72
N LEU A 217 -1.11 -13.86 12.23
CA LEU A 217 0.15 -14.50 12.61
C LEU A 217 0.98 -14.99 11.41
N LEU A 218 0.34 -15.36 10.30
CA LEU A 218 1.00 -16.06 9.19
C LEU A 218 1.12 -15.23 7.90
N GLY A 219 0.41 -14.10 7.76
CA GLY A 219 0.53 -13.21 6.59
C GLY A 219 0.12 -13.84 5.24
N ILE A 220 -0.37 -15.07 5.28
CA ILE A 220 -0.99 -15.83 4.19
C ILE A 220 -2.22 -16.46 4.84
N PRO A 221 -3.42 -16.40 4.23
CA PRO A 221 -4.60 -17.04 4.80
C PRO A 221 -4.30 -18.52 5.01
N PHE A 222 -4.32 -18.99 6.26
CA PHE A 222 -3.96 -20.36 6.66
C PHE A 222 -4.76 -21.41 5.88
N VAL A 223 -5.95 -21.00 5.42
CA VAL A 223 -6.86 -21.75 4.55
C VAL A 223 -6.24 -22.11 3.19
N LEU A 224 -5.33 -21.32 2.62
CA LEU A 224 -4.68 -21.65 1.34
C LEU A 224 -3.71 -22.83 1.49
N LEU A 225 -2.99 -22.89 2.62
CA LEU A 225 -2.12 -24.01 2.99
C LEU A 225 -2.93 -25.27 3.29
N ILE A 226 -4.04 -25.15 4.01
CA ILE A 226 -4.96 -26.27 4.27
C ILE A 226 -5.58 -26.77 2.95
N LYS A 227 -6.01 -25.89 2.05
CA LYS A 227 -6.58 -26.30 0.76
C LYS A 227 -5.56 -26.97 -0.17
N ILE A 228 -4.30 -26.52 -0.20
CA ILE A 228 -3.22 -27.22 -0.93
C ILE A 228 -2.95 -28.60 -0.32
N TYR A 229 -2.96 -28.70 1.01
CA TYR A 229 -2.77 -29.98 1.71
C TYR A 229 -3.90 -30.99 1.43
N TYR A 230 -5.16 -30.54 1.40
CA TYR A 230 -6.29 -31.40 1.08
C TYR A 230 -6.41 -31.71 -0.43
N SER A 231 -6.09 -30.76 -1.33
CA SER A 231 -6.14 -31.01 -2.77
C SER A 231 -5.04 -31.97 -3.23
N THR A 232 -3.90 -32.00 -2.54
CA THR A 232 -2.82 -32.95 -2.81
C THR A 232 -3.11 -34.35 -2.25
N ARG A 233 -3.92 -34.48 -1.18
CA ARG A 233 -4.41 -35.77 -0.69
C ARG A 233 -5.58 -36.35 -1.49
N CYS A 234 -6.51 -35.52 -1.96
CA CYS A 234 -7.63 -35.98 -2.80
C CYS A 234 -7.23 -36.32 -4.24
N ALA A 235 -6.00 -36.01 -4.66
CA ALA A 235 -5.45 -36.44 -5.95
C ALA A 235 -4.85 -37.87 -5.93
N PHE A 236 -4.82 -38.52 -4.76
CA PHE A 236 -4.27 -39.87 -4.55
C PHE A 236 -5.23 -40.79 -3.75
N SER A 237 -6.52 -40.50 -3.75
CA SER A 237 -7.57 -41.39 -3.21
C SER A 237 -8.64 -41.67 -4.26
#